data_AF-A0A6N9AL87-F1
#
_entry.id   AF-A0A6N9AL87-F1
#
_cell.length_a   1.000
_cell.length_b   1.000
_cell.length_c   1.000
_cell.angle_alpha   90.00
_cell.angle_beta   90.00
_cell.angle_gamma   90.00
#
_symmetry.space_group_name_H-M   'P 1'
#
loop_
_entity.id
_entity.type
_entity.pdbx_description
1 polymer ?
#
loop_
_entity_poly.entity_id
_entity_poly.type
_entity_poly.pdbx_seq_one_letter_code
_entity_poly.pdbx_strand_id
1 'polypeptide(L)'
;MAELTITAISDTHGRVALPDLLRGYESDILVHCGDFAAGRTDRLTNSVIYDSHRRSWRKFLRELACVRHQFGAIIVVPGNHDQICELLPKICQSEIVKAGGHLLINSGATIIAGDRSRIRLWGLPQTPPFMSWFFQGYDMSLYTDKIPATIDVLVSHGPPYSIMDTVGPVLPQNARPTDYLGSKDLYVRCQNLPKLKAVFFGHIHSSHGEDRKQGVDYFNCSILDEGYEWRFDPVTTAIRIDDRQEQSLEDDQSESMFKAVRLARLSSKLTDNK
;
A
#
# COMPACT_ATOMS: atom_id res chain seq x y z
N MET A 1 25.15 0.89 -4.70
CA MET A 1 23.89 0.49 -4.03
C MET A 1 23.31 1.69 -3.33
N ALA A 2 22.28 2.27 -3.96
CA ALA A 2 21.45 3.29 -3.34
C ALA A 2 20.48 2.65 -2.34
N GLU A 3 19.97 3.42 -1.40
CA GLU A 3 19.00 2.97 -0.41
C GLU A 3 17.91 4.03 -0.33
N LEU A 4 16.64 3.59 -0.35
CA LEU A 4 15.50 4.48 -0.15
C LEU A 4 14.73 4.08 1.09
N THR A 5 14.36 5.08 1.87
CA THR A 5 13.54 4.93 3.07
C THR A 5 12.06 4.91 2.70
N ILE A 6 11.33 3.95 3.25
CA ILE A 6 9.88 3.79 3.08
C ILE A 6 9.23 3.86 4.46
N THR A 7 8.30 4.80 4.63
CA THR A 7 7.33 4.81 5.73
C THR A 7 6.04 4.20 5.20
N ALA A 8 5.48 3.22 5.90
CA ALA A 8 4.28 2.52 5.50
C ALA A 8 3.22 2.54 6.60
N ILE A 9 1.97 2.76 6.18
CA ILE A 9 0.77 2.73 7.01
C ILE A 9 -0.34 1.99 6.26
N SER A 10 -1.37 1.57 6.99
CA SER A 10 -2.58 0.96 6.45
C SER A 10 -3.73 1.11 7.43
N ASP A 11 -4.96 0.90 6.95
CA ASP A 11 -6.14 0.72 7.80
C ASP A 11 -6.38 1.93 8.71
N THR A 12 -6.26 3.13 8.17
CA THR A 12 -6.54 4.36 8.94
C THR A 12 -8.03 4.58 9.13
N HIS A 13 -8.88 4.03 8.25
CA HIS A 13 -10.35 4.07 8.29
C HIS A 13 -10.95 5.46 8.55
N GLY A 14 -10.23 6.52 8.20
CA GLY A 14 -10.55 7.91 8.55
C GLY A 14 -10.58 8.22 10.06
N ARG A 15 -10.16 7.30 10.93
CA ARG A 15 -10.17 7.39 12.41
C ARG A 15 -9.01 8.19 12.97
N VAL A 16 -7.88 8.19 12.27
CA VAL A 16 -6.68 8.93 12.64
C VAL A 16 -6.44 10.02 11.61
N ALA A 17 -6.01 11.21 12.05
CA ALA A 17 -5.60 12.27 11.16
C ALA A 17 -4.16 12.01 10.69
N LEU A 18 -3.92 11.95 9.37
CA LEU A 18 -2.57 11.70 8.87
C LEU A 18 -1.51 12.69 9.40
N PRO A 19 -1.79 14.00 9.57
CA PRO A 19 -0.82 14.93 10.15
C PRO A 19 -0.39 14.61 11.59
N ASP A 20 -1.25 13.94 12.37
CA ASP A 20 -0.92 13.50 13.72
C ASP A 20 -0.17 12.16 13.69
N LEU A 21 -0.65 11.21 12.87
CA LEU A 21 -0.04 9.88 12.71
C LEU A 21 1.40 9.97 12.17
N LEU A 22 1.63 10.84 11.19
CA LEU A 22 2.91 10.97 10.49
C LEU A 22 3.77 12.10 11.07
N ARG A 23 3.43 12.61 12.26
CA ARG A 23 4.20 13.68 12.90
C ARG A 23 5.61 13.21 13.19
N GLY A 24 6.59 13.87 12.56
CA GLY A 24 8.01 13.54 12.75
C GLY A 24 8.53 12.41 11.88
N TYR A 25 7.69 11.85 10.99
CA TYR A 25 8.14 10.91 9.96
C TYR A 25 8.51 11.67 8.69
N GLU A 26 9.69 11.38 8.17
CA GLU A 26 10.15 11.83 6.85
C GLU A 26 10.85 10.65 6.15
N SER A 27 10.51 10.39 4.90
CA SER A 27 11.12 9.32 4.13
C SER A 27 11.07 9.60 2.62
N ASP A 28 11.84 8.85 1.85
CA ASP A 28 11.83 8.98 0.39
C ASP A 28 10.44 8.63 -0.18
N ILE A 29 9.79 7.61 0.38
CA ILE A 29 8.49 7.13 -0.05
C ILE A 29 7.56 6.96 1.16
N LEU A 30 6.33 7.44 1.06
CA LEU A 30 5.21 7.02 1.91
C LEU A 30 4.38 5.97 1.15
N VAL A 31 3.97 4.91 1.82
CA VAL A 31 3.05 3.89 1.31
C VAL A 31 1.80 3.84 2.21
N HIS A 32 0.61 3.90 1.60
CA HIS A 32 -0.65 3.54 2.27
C HIS A 32 -1.22 2.26 1.66
N CYS A 33 -1.36 1.21 2.46
CA CYS A 33 -1.72 -0.15 2.00
C CYS A 33 -3.24 -0.42 2.02
N GLY A 34 -4.05 0.61 1.81
CA GLY A 34 -5.51 0.50 1.76
C GLY A 34 -6.24 0.84 3.05
N ASP A 35 -7.55 0.90 2.93
CA ASP A 35 -8.50 1.27 3.97
C ASP A 35 -8.22 2.64 4.60
N PHE A 36 -8.03 3.64 3.73
CA PHE A 36 -7.89 5.02 4.15
C PHE A 36 -9.22 5.74 4.38
N ALA A 37 -10.30 5.30 3.72
CA ALA A 37 -11.63 5.84 3.90
C ALA A 37 -12.48 4.96 4.82
N ALA A 38 -13.27 5.59 5.70
CA ALA A 38 -14.33 4.89 6.40
C ALA A 38 -15.43 4.48 5.40
N GLY A 39 -15.88 3.23 5.46
CA GLY A 39 -17.00 2.75 4.66
C GLY A 39 -17.70 1.58 5.32
N ARG A 40 -19.01 1.43 5.09
CA ARG A 40 -19.65 0.11 5.25
C ARG A 40 -19.34 -0.70 4.01
N THR A 41 -19.10 -1.97 4.22
CA THR A 41 -18.51 -2.87 3.24
C THR A 41 -19.54 -3.73 2.53
N ASP A 42 -20.84 -3.57 2.78
CA ASP A 42 -21.85 -4.44 2.19
C ASP A 42 -22.22 -3.98 0.77
N ARG A 43 -21.75 -4.74 -0.24
CA ARG A 43 -22.20 -4.59 -1.64
C ARG A 43 -23.73 -4.70 -1.82
N LEU A 44 -24.45 -5.22 -0.82
CA LEU A 44 -25.88 -5.44 -0.84
C LEU A 44 -26.72 -4.17 -0.58
N THR A 45 -26.18 -3.11 0.04
CA THR A 45 -26.90 -1.83 0.22
C THR A 45 -26.52 -0.82 -0.87
N ASN A 46 -26.98 -1.12 -2.08
CA ASN A 46 -26.46 -0.57 -3.34
C ASN A 46 -26.92 0.85 -3.72
N SER A 47 -27.34 1.74 -2.79
CA SER A 47 -28.05 2.97 -3.23
C SER A 47 -27.32 4.31 -3.13
N VAL A 48 -26.33 4.52 -2.26
CA VAL A 48 -25.65 5.82 -2.19
C VAL A 48 -24.23 5.61 -1.66
N ILE A 49 -23.25 6.28 -2.25
CA ILE A 49 -21.97 6.56 -1.56
C ILE A 49 -22.36 7.26 -0.25
N TYR A 50 -22.45 6.52 0.85
CA TYR A 50 -22.92 7.06 2.13
C TYR A 50 -22.12 8.33 2.42
N ASP A 51 -22.80 9.41 2.79
CA ASP A 51 -22.17 10.71 3.05
C ASP A 51 -20.98 10.61 4.03
N SER A 52 -20.97 9.60 4.90
CA SER A 52 -19.81 9.25 5.73
C SER A 52 -18.58 8.85 4.91
N HIS A 53 -18.70 7.90 3.97
CA HIS A 53 -17.58 7.50 3.10
C HIS A 53 -17.10 8.67 2.25
N ARG A 54 -18.02 9.41 1.61
CA ARG A 54 -17.64 10.60 0.83
C ARG A 54 -16.91 11.64 1.69
N ARG A 55 -17.36 11.89 2.93
CA ARG A 55 -16.68 12.79 3.86
C ARG A 55 -15.31 12.25 4.27
N SER A 56 -15.20 10.96 4.57
CA SER A 56 -13.93 10.34 4.94
C SER A 56 -12.92 10.36 3.79
N TRP A 57 -13.34 10.03 2.58
CA TRP A 57 -12.53 10.15 1.36
C TRP A 57 -12.01 11.59 1.17
N ARG A 58 -12.90 12.59 1.24
CA ARG A 58 -12.49 14.00 1.12
C ARG A 58 -11.57 14.43 2.25
N LYS A 59 -11.74 13.89 3.47
CA LYS A 59 -10.84 14.12 4.61
C LYS A 59 -9.45 13.56 4.29
N PHE A 60 -9.38 12.28 3.89
CA PHE A 60 -8.14 11.63 3.49
C PHE A 60 -7.38 12.43 2.43
N LEU A 61 -8.03 12.86 1.34
CA LEU A 61 -7.37 13.65 0.30
C LEU A 61 -6.78 14.97 0.81
N ARG A 62 -7.48 15.67 1.72
CA ARG A 62 -6.96 16.91 2.33
C ARG A 62 -5.76 16.61 3.23
N GLU A 63 -5.87 15.59 4.05
CA GLU A 63 -4.80 15.19 4.98
C GLU A 63 -3.56 14.68 4.25
N LEU A 64 -3.74 13.92 3.17
CA LEU A 64 -2.65 13.48 2.28
C LEU A 64 -1.91 14.69 1.69
N ALA A 65 -2.66 15.68 1.22
CA ALA A 65 -2.09 16.92 0.70
C ALA A 65 -1.35 17.74 1.76
N CYS A 66 -1.78 17.66 3.03
CA CYS A 66 -1.08 18.31 4.15
C CYS A 66 0.27 17.65 4.45
N VAL A 67 0.36 16.32 4.43
CA VAL A 67 1.59 15.59 4.78
C VAL A 67 2.56 15.42 3.62
N ARG A 68 2.15 15.67 2.37
CA ARG A 68 2.96 15.40 1.16
C ARG A 68 4.36 16.01 1.13
N HIS A 69 4.60 17.08 1.89
CA HIS A 69 5.90 17.74 1.93
C HIS A 69 6.95 16.93 2.72
N GLN A 70 6.53 15.98 3.57
CA GLN A 70 7.40 15.11 4.36
C GLN A 70 8.00 13.96 3.54
N PHE A 71 7.47 13.71 2.34
CA PHE A 71 7.78 12.51 1.56
C PHE A 71 8.17 12.86 0.13
N GLY A 72 9.21 12.20 -0.39
CA GLY A 72 9.67 12.40 -1.76
C GLY A 72 8.66 11.89 -2.81
N ALA A 73 7.91 10.84 -2.49
CA ALA A 73 6.78 10.32 -3.24
C ALA A 73 5.75 9.68 -2.29
N ILE A 74 4.48 9.64 -2.70
CA ILE A 74 3.41 8.96 -1.97
C ILE A 74 2.76 7.93 -2.89
N ILE A 75 2.77 6.67 -2.46
CA ILE A 75 2.10 5.54 -3.12
C ILE A 75 0.87 5.14 -2.29
N VAL A 76 -0.26 4.92 -2.96
CA VAL A 76 -1.53 4.55 -2.34
C VAL A 76 -2.10 3.34 -3.07
N VAL A 77 -2.39 2.27 -2.33
CA VAL A 77 -3.18 1.12 -2.80
C VAL A 77 -4.51 1.16 -2.05
N PRO A 78 -5.67 0.97 -2.69
CA PRO A 78 -6.94 0.92 -1.99
C PRO A 78 -7.17 -0.44 -1.32
N GLY A 79 -7.97 -0.44 -0.26
CA GLY A 79 -8.45 -1.62 0.44
C GLY A 79 -9.95 -1.83 0.29
N ASN A 80 -10.51 -2.78 1.05
CA ASN A 80 -11.90 -3.18 0.91
C ASN A 80 -12.93 -2.16 1.42
N HIS A 81 -12.51 -1.10 2.13
CA HIS A 81 -13.33 0.04 2.53
C HIS A 81 -13.22 1.24 1.58
N ASP A 82 -12.29 1.22 0.61
CA ASP A 82 -12.06 2.32 -0.34
C ASP A 82 -12.95 2.19 -1.59
N GLN A 83 -14.26 2.02 -1.37
CA GLN A 83 -15.29 1.72 -2.37
C GLN A 83 -15.19 2.59 -3.64
N ILE A 84 -14.92 3.89 -3.48
CA ILE A 84 -14.85 4.83 -4.61
C ILE A 84 -13.76 4.45 -5.61
N CYS A 85 -12.70 3.79 -5.18
CA CYS A 85 -11.60 3.41 -6.04
C CYS A 85 -11.92 2.14 -6.86
N GLU A 86 -12.82 1.26 -6.40
CA GLU A 86 -13.32 0.15 -7.21
C GLU A 86 -14.41 0.63 -8.19
N LEU A 87 -15.34 1.47 -7.72
CA LEU A 87 -16.47 1.93 -8.54
C LEU A 87 -16.08 3.01 -9.55
N LEU A 88 -15.19 3.92 -9.18
CA LEU A 88 -14.83 5.13 -9.95
C LEU A 88 -13.30 5.31 -10.03
N PRO A 89 -12.54 4.30 -10.51
CA PRO A 89 -11.07 4.28 -10.44
C PRO A 89 -10.41 5.49 -11.12
N LYS A 90 -10.96 5.98 -12.24
CA LYS A 90 -10.42 7.17 -12.94
C LYS A 90 -10.58 8.45 -12.13
N ILE A 91 -11.68 8.59 -11.39
CA ILE A 91 -11.93 9.74 -10.52
C ILE A 91 -11.00 9.64 -9.30
N CYS A 92 -10.96 8.49 -8.64
CA CYS A 92 -10.06 8.22 -7.50
C CYS A 92 -8.59 8.52 -7.89
N GLN A 93 -8.13 8.05 -9.06
CA GLN A 93 -6.80 8.34 -9.59
C GLN A 93 -6.54 9.85 -9.74
N SER A 94 -7.48 10.58 -10.34
CA SER A 94 -7.32 12.03 -10.56
C SER A 94 -7.24 12.80 -9.25
N GLU A 95 -8.08 12.46 -8.28
CA GLU A 95 -8.12 13.14 -6.98
C GLU A 95 -6.89 12.84 -6.12
N ILE A 96 -6.41 11.59 -6.09
CA ILE A 96 -5.16 11.24 -5.39
C ILE A 96 -3.97 11.97 -6.00
N VAL A 97 -3.88 12.05 -7.34
CA VAL A 97 -2.81 12.83 -8.01
C VAL A 97 -2.88 14.31 -7.63
N LYS A 98 -4.07 14.90 -7.56
CA LYS A 98 -4.24 16.30 -7.09
C LYS A 98 -3.80 16.49 -5.63
N ALA A 99 -3.99 15.47 -4.79
CA ALA A 99 -3.50 15.47 -3.41
C ALA A 99 -1.98 15.23 -3.29
N GLY A 100 -1.29 14.90 -4.39
CA GLY A 100 0.16 14.66 -4.41
C GLY A 100 0.55 13.18 -4.27
N GLY A 101 -0.40 12.25 -4.41
CA GLY A 101 -0.14 10.82 -4.36
C GLY A 101 -0.21 10.12 -5.72
N HIS A 102 0.13 8.83 -5.70
CA HIS A 102 0.07 7.93 -6.83
C HIS A 102 -0.75 6.70 -6.44
N LEU A 103 -1.97 6.62 -6.96
CA LEU A 103 -2.83 5.44 -6.80
C LEU A 103 -2.33 4.30 -7.69
N LEU A 104 -2.20 3.11 -7.10
CA LEU A 104 -1.90 1.85 -7.80
C LEU A 104 -3.05 0.85 -7.62
N ILE A 105 -3.61 0.37 -8.73
CA ILE A 105 -4.67 -0.64 -8.77
C ILE A 105 -4.28 -1.62 -9.87
N ASN A 106 -3.72 -2.77 -9.49
CA ASN A 106 -3.18 -3.76 -10.44
C ASN A 106 -2.23 -3.10 -11.46
N SER A 107 -1.37 -2.21 -10.96
CA SER A 107 -0.48 -1.37 -11.76
C SER A 107 0.83 -1.10 -11.03
N GLY A 108 1.85 -0.72 -11.79
CA GLY A 108 3.18 -0.45 -11.27
C GLY A 108 3.53 1.05 -11.21
N ALA A 109 4.46 1.39 -10.31
CA ALA A 109 5.20 2.65 -10.36
C ALA A 109 6.71 2.41 -10.22
N THR A 110 7.50 3.18 -10.95
CA THR A 110 8.95 3.21 -10.80
C THR A 110 9.32 4.54 -10.16
N ILE A 111 9.83 4.49 -8.92
CA ILE A 111 10.39 5.68 -8.27
C ILE A 111 11.83 5.84 -8.72
N ILE A 112 12.15 7.00 -9.28
CA ILE A 112 13.49 7.36 -9.74
C ILE A 112 14.10 8.29 -8.70
N ALA A 113 15.13 7.80 -8.02
CA ALA A 113 15.91 8.59 -7.09
C ALA A 113 16.82 9.58 -7.83
N GLY A 114 17.35 10.55 -7.10
CA GLY A 114 18.12 11.63 -7.73
C GLY A 114 19.51 11.24 -8.23
N ASP A 115 20.04 10.08 -7.81
CA ASP A 115 21.22 9.43 -8.39
C ASP A 115 20.87 8.53 -9.60
N ARG A 116 19.60 8.55 -10.01
CA ARG A 116 18.98 7.74 -11.08
C ARG A 116 18.77 6.26 -10.73
N SER A 117 19.04 5.85 -9.49
CA SER A 117 18.60 4.53 -9.02
C SER A 117 17.08 4.42 -9.07
N ARG A 118 16.57 3.20 -9.29
CA ARG A 118 15.14 2.95 -9.52
C ARG A 118 14.65 1.85 -8.61
N ILE A 119 13.53 2.09 -7.94
CA ILE A 119 12.77 1.06 -7.23
C ILE A 119 11.42 0.87 -7.92
N ARG A 120 11.05 -0.38 -8.19
CA ARG A 120 9.80 -0.76 -8.87
C ARG A 120 8.80 -1.30 -7.87
N LEU A 121 7.64 -0.65 -7.78
CA LEU A 121 6.54 -1.02 -6.90
C LEU A 121 5.35 -1.53 -7.71
N TRP A 122 4.59 -2.46 -7.16
CA TRP A 122 3.30 -2.90 -7.70
C TRP A 122 2.19 -2.82 -6.65
N GLY A 123 1.02 -2.32 -7.05
CA GLY A 123 -0.15 -2.23 -6.19
C GLY A 123 -1.18 -3.33 -6.46
N LEU A 124 -1.55 -4.12 -5.45
CA LEU A 124 -2.57 -5.16 -5.51
C LEU A 124 -3.65 -4.93 -4.43
N PRO A 125 -4.79 -4.32 -4.76
CA PRO A 125 -5.85 -4.11 -3.77
C PRO A 125 -6.63 -5.38 -3.44
N GLN A 126 -6.53 -6.42 -4.27
CA GLN A 126 -7.38 -7.60 -4.12
C GLN A 126 -7.10 -8.41 -2.86
N THR A 127 -8.16 -8.86 -2.20
CA THR A 127 -8.13 -9.81 -1.09
C THR A 127 -8.95 -11.07 -1.42
N PRO A 128 -8.67 -12.23 -0.80
CA PRO A 128 -9.55 -13.39 -0.86
C PRO A 128 -10.98 -13.04 -0.42
N PRO A 129 -12.01 -13.77 -0.88
CA PRO A 129 -13.38 -13.50 -0.48
C PRO A 129 -13.57 -13.63 1.03
N PHE A 130 -14.02 -12.54 1.65
CA PHE A 130 -14.37 -12.46 3.06
C PHE A 130 -15.58 -11.53 3.25
N MET A 131 -16.74 -12.07 3.65
CA MET A 131 -18.01 -11.36 3.54
C MET A 131 -18.26 -10.85 2.09
N SER A 132 -18.98 -9.74 1.88
CA SER A 132 -19.29 -9.19 0.54
C SER A 132 -18.68 -7.80 0.33
N TRP A 133 -17.38 -7.68 0.60
CA TRP A 133 -16.63 -6.42 0.59
C TRP A 133 -16.11 -6.02 -0.80
N PHE A 134 -15.61 -4.80 -0.95
CA PHE A 134 -15.00 -4.32 -2.19
C PHE A 134 -13.61 -4.96 -2.42
N PHE A 135 -13.15 -4.96 -3.65
CA PHE A 135 -11.86 -5.51 -4.09
C PHE A 135 -11.64 -7.00 -3.76
N GLN A 136 -12.68 -7.82 -3.68
CA GLN A 136 -12.52 -9.27 -3.54
C GLN A 136 -12.16 -9.96 -4.85
N GLY A 137 -11.12 -10.79 -4.83
CA GLY A 137 -10.76 -11.70 -5.91
C GLY A 137 -11.14 -13.14 -5.59
N TYR A 138 -12.23 -13.65 -6.17
CA TYR A 138 -12.63 -15.07 -6.02
C TYR A 138 -11.60 -16.04 -6.59
N ASP A 139 -10.95 -15.62 -7.67
CA ASP A 139 -9.77 -16.26 -8.23
C ASP A 139 -8.64 -15.23 -8.15
N MET A 140 -7.76 -15.39 -7.16
CA MET A 140 -6.66 -14.45 -6.92
C MET A 140 -5.59 -14.54 -8.00
N SER A 141 -5.44 -15.69 -8.67
CA SER A 141 -4.46 -15.90 -9.75
C SER A 141 -4.63 -14.88 -10.89
N LEU A 142 -5.87 -14.50 -11.21
CA LEU A 142 -6.21 -13.49 -12.23
C LEU A 142 -5.57 -12.11 -11.98
N TYR A 143 -5.15 -11.85 -10.74
CA TYR A 143 -4.49 -10.63 -10.31
C TYR A 143 -3.02 -10.84 -10.00
N THR A 144 -2.68 -11.92 -9.27
CA THR A 144 -1.29 -12.18 -8.86
C THR A 144 -0.39 -12.52 -10.04
N ASP A 145 -0.93 -13.16 -11.09
CA ASP A 145 -0.16 -13.51 -12.29
C ASP A 145 0.25 -12.28 -13.12
N LYS A 146 -0.45 -11.15 -12.93
CA LYS A 146 -0.12 -9.87 -13.58
C LYS A 146 1.03 -9.14 -12.91
N ILE A 147 1.43 -9.53 -11.69
CA ILE A 147 2.54 -8.90 -10.97
C ILE A 147 3.82 -9.15 -11.77
N PRO A 148 4.55 -8.12 -12.24
CA PRO A 148 5.76 -8.33 -13.04
C PRO A 148 6.90 -8.96 -12.23
N ALA A 149 7.72 -9.81 -12.86
CA ALA A 149 8.87 -10.44 -12.19
C ALA A 149 9.96 -9.46 -11.75
N THR A 150 9.91 -8.21 -12.22
CA THR A 150 10.97 -7.22 -12.06
C THR A 150 10.78 -6.25 -10.87
N ILE A 151 9.69 -6.42 -10.11
CA ILE A 151 9.36 -5.56 -8.96
C ILE A 151 10.33 -5.77 -7.81
N ASP A 152 10.61 -4.70 -7.07
CA ASP A 152 11.38 -4.73 -5.81
C ASP A 152 10.45 -4.77 -4.60
N VAL A 153 9.32 -4.08 -4.70
CA VAL A 153 8.36 -3.91 -3.60
C VAL A 153 6.96 -4.24 -4.09
N LEU A 154 6.24 -5.03 -3.31
CA LEU A 154 4.82 -5.25 -3.48
C LEU A 154 4.07 -4.48 -2.40
N VAL A 155 3.01 -3.77 -2.80
CA VAL A 155 2.06 -3.15 -1.88
C VAL A 155 0.72 -3.83 -2.13
N SER A 156 0.27 -4.67 -1.20
CA SER A 156 -1.05 -5.28 -1.26
C SER A 156 -1.93 -4.74 -0.14
N HIS A 157 -3.26 -4.86 -0.27
CA HIS A 157 -4.10 -4.58 0.89
C HIS A 157 -4.11 -5.76 1.86
N GLY A 158 -4.44 -6.96 1.38
CA GLY A 158 -4.43 -8.17 2.18
C GLY A 158 -3.06 -8.84 2.27
N PRO A 159 -2.85 -9.66 3.32
CA PRO A 159 -1.61 -10.41 3.49
C PRO A 159 -1.50 -11.62 2.53
N PRO A 160 -0.26 -12.05 2.24
CA PRO A 160 -0.01 -13.41 1.74
C PRO A 160 -0.39 -14.46 2.79
N TYR A 161 -0.79 -15.65 2.35
CA TYR A 161 -1.14 -16.77 3.24
C TYR A 161 0.01 -17.12 4.21
N SER A 162 -0.34 -17.36 5.47
CA SER A 162 0.59 -17.72 6.56
C SER A 162 1.64 -16.65 6.89
N ILE A 163 1.40 -15.39 6.50
CA ILE A 163 2.24 -14.24 6.83
C ILE A 163 1.37 -13.20 7.52
N MET A 164 1.42 -13.15 8.85
CA MET A 164 0.69 -12.15 9.67
C MET A 164 -0.80 -12.03 9.29
N ASP A 165 -1.44 -13.16 9.00
CA ASP A 165 -2.77 -13.24 8.39
C ASP A 165 -3.80 -13.96 9.27
N THR A 166 -3.54 -14.07 10.57
CA THR A 166 -4.48 -14.60 11.55
C THR A 166 -5.08 -13.48 12.38
N VAL A 167 -6.36 -13.60 12.71
CA VAL A 167 -7.05 -12.66 13.60
C VAL A 167 -6.85 -13.03 15.06
N GLY A 168 -6.75 -12.01 15.93
CA GLY A 168 -6.74 -12.17 17.37
C GLY A 168 -8.02 -12.80 17.94
N PRO A 169 -8.12 -12.98 19.27
CA PRO A 169 -9.23 -13.71 19.91
C PRO A 169 -10.62 -13.02 19.78
N VAL A 170 -10.67 -11.75 19.38
CA VAL A 170 -11.92 -11.03 19.08
C VAL A 170 -12.22 -11.20 17.60
N LEU A 171 -13.13 -12.11 17.30
CA LEU A 171 -13.40 -12.55 15.93
C LEU A 171 -14.65 -11.87 15.40
N PRO A 172 -14.66 -11.42 14.14
CA PRO A 172 -15.90 -11.28 13.39
C PRO A 172 -16.68 -12.60 13.47
N GLN A 173 -18.01 -12.53 13.54
CA GLN A 173 -18.85 -13.73 13.46
C GLN A 173 -18.44 -14.52 12.21
N ASN A 174 -17.97 -15.77 12.41
CA ASN A 174 -17.48 -16.75 11.41
C ASN A 174 -15.96 -16.87 11.19
N ALA A 175 -15.09 -16.07 11.81
CA ALA A 175 -13.65 -16.34 11.81
C ALA A 175 -13.25 -17.09 13.09
N ARG A 176 -12.22 -17.93 13.04
CA ARG A 176 -11.55 -18.54 14.21
C ARG A 176 -10.12 -17.99 14.33
N PRO A 177 -9.52 -17.99 15.53
CA PRO A 177 -8.15 -17.45 15.74
C PRO A 177 -7.08 -18.19 14.93
N THR A 178 -7.41 -19.36 14.40
CA THR A 178 -6.53 -20.22 13.58
C THR A 178 -6.81 -20.13 12.08
N ASP A 179 -7.79 -19.33 11.66
CA ASP A 179 -8.10 -19.19 10.25
C ASP A 179 -7.08 -18.23 9.61
N TYR A 180 -6.33 -18.77 8.64
CA TYR A 180 -5.45 -18.00 7.76
C TYR A 180 -6.31 -17.27 6.73
N LEU A 181 -6.31 -15.94 6.78
CA LEU A 181 -7.12 -15.08 5.91
C LEU A 181 -6.35 -14.58 4.69
N GLY A 182 -5.05 -14.87 4.61
CA GLY A 182 -4.19 -14.43 3.52
C GLY A 182 -4.34 -15.22 2.23
N SER A 183 -3.89 -14.63 1.13
CA SER A 183 -3.98 -15.25 -0.20
C SER A 183 -2.86 -16.26 -0.44
N LYS A 184 -3.23 -17.50 -0.75
CA LYS A 184 -2.27 -18.56 -1.13
C LYS A 184 -1.58 -18.26 -2.45
N ASP A 185 -2.32 -17.76 -3.44
CA ASP A 185 -1.77 -17.38 -4.73
C ASP A 185 -0.78 -16.23 -4.59
N LEU A 186 -1.07 -15.27 -3.69
CA LEU A 186 -0.16 -14.17 -3.41
C LEU A 186 1.13 -14.66 -2.75
N TYR A 187 1.03 -15.60 -1.80
CA TYR A 187 2.19 -16.22 -1.17
C TYR A 187 3.07 -16.92 -2.22
N VAL A 188 2.48 -17.76 -3.06
CA VAL A 188 3.19 -18.46 -4.15
C VAL A 188 3.83 -17.45 -5.11
N ARG A 189 3.11 -16.39 -5.48
CA ARG A 189 3.65 -15.35 -6.36
C ARG A 189 4.86 -14.68 -5.73
N CYS A 190 4.80 -14.31 -4.45
CA CYS A 190 5.92 -13.69 -3.74
C CYS A 190 7.18 -14.57 -3.73
N GLN A 191 7.03 -15.88 -3.51
CA GLN A 191 8.19 -16.79 -3.52
C GLN A 191 8.85 -16.92 -4.91
N ASN A 192 8.08 -16.64 -5.98
CA ASN A 192 8.53 -16.75 -7.36
C ASN A 192 8.95 -15.39 -7.97
N LEU A 193 9.11 -14.34 -7.15
CA LEU A 193 9.57 -13.03 -7.60
C LEU A 193 11.05 -12.84 -7.26
N PRO A 194 11.98 -12.95 -8.23
CA PRO A 194 13.42 -13.04 -7.96
C PRO A 194 14.04 -11.74 -7.43
N LYS A 195 13.37 -10.60 -7.61
CA LYS A 195 13.85 -9.27 -7.19
C LYS A 195 13.07 -8.70 -6.00
N LEU A 196 12.05 -9.42 -5.52
CA LEU A 196 11.20 -8.93 -4.43
C LEU A 196 12.02 -8.84 -3.14
N LYS A 197 11.95 -7.68 -2.49
CA LYS A 197 12.67 -7.37 -1.24
C LYS A 197 11.70 -7.16 -0.09
N ALA A 198 10.59 -6.48 -0.35
CA ALA A 198 9.59 -6.18 0.67
C ALA A 198 8.15 -6.29 0.17
N VAL A 199 7.26 -6.69 1.07
CA VAL A 199 5.81 -6.66 0.89
C VAL A 199 5.18 -5.86 2.02
N PHE A 200 4.49 -4.78 1.68
CA PHE A 200 3.72 -3.97 2.63
C PHE A 200 2.24 -4.24 2.45
N PHE A 201 1.54 -4.49 3.54
CA PHE A 201 0.11 -4.77 3.56
C PHE A 201 -0.55 -4.35 4.86
N GLY A 202 -1.86 -4.57 4.99
CA GLY A 202 -2.64 -4.31 6.19
C GLY A 202 -3.76 -5.33 6.34
N HIS A 203 -5.00 -4.86 6.43
CA HIS A 203 -6.25 -5.63 6.45
C HIS A 203 -6.49 -6.43 7.73
N ILE A 204 -5.48 -7.13 8.24
CA ILE A 204 -5.56 -7.91 9.48
C ILE A 204 -4.97 -7.08 10.61
N HIS A 205 -5.81 -6.24 11.23
CA HIS A 205 -5.42 -5.22 12.19
C HIS A 205 -4.64 -5.78 13.39
N SER A 206 -5.08 -6.94 13.90
CA SER A 206 -4.48 -7.61 15.05
C SER A 206 -3.06 -8.17 14.80
N SER A 207 -2.61 -8.23 13.55
CA SER A 207 -1.32 -8.82 13.17
C SER A 207 -0.31 -7.77 12.70
N HIS A 208 -0.41 -6.51 13.15
CA HIS A 208 0.63 -5.49 12.94
C HIS A 208 2.02 -6.03 13.32
N GLY A 209 3.02 -5.77 12.47
CA GLY A 209 4.40 -6.15 12.74
C GLY A 209 5.20 -6.45 11.49
N GLU A 210 6.30 -7.17 11.70
CA GLU A 210 7.24 -7.58 10.66
C GLU A 210 7.51 -9.09 10.71
N ASP A 211 7.73 -9.69 9.54
CA ASP A 211 8.20 -11.07 9.38
C ASP A 211 9.21 -11.13 8.23
N ARG A 212 10.13 -12.10 8.26
CA ARG A 212 11.11 -12.34 7.20
C ARG A 212 11.08 -13.80 6.77
N LYS A 213 10.82 -14.03 5.49
CA LYS A 213 10.74 -15.38 4.93
C LYS A 213 11.39 -15.45 3.56
N GLN A 214 12.30 -16.42 3.38
CA GLN A 214 13.01 -16.67 2.11
C GLN A 214 13.69 -15.42 1.50
N GLY A 215 14.21 -14.53 2.36
CA GLY A 215 14.90 -13.31 1.91
C GLY A 215 13.99 -12.14 1.53
N VAL A 216 12.67 -12.27 1.75
CA VAL A 216 11.68 -11.19 1.60
C VAL A 216 11.24 -10.71 2.97
N ASP A 217 11.17 -9.39 3.14
CA ASP A 217 10.62 -8.73 4.32
C ASP A 217 9.11 -8.47 4.14
N TYR A 218 8.33 -8.76 5.17
CA TYR A 218 6.88 -8.62 5.18
C TYR A 218 6.49 -7.67 6.30
N PHE A 219 5.65 -6.70 6.00
CA PHE A 219 5.21 -5.68 6.95
C PHE A 219 3.70 -5.54 6.93
N ASN A 220 3.06 -5.89 8.05
CA ASN A 220 1.68 -5.53 8.31
C ASN A 220 1.67 -4.15 8.95
N CYS A 221 1.18 -3.18 8.18
CA CYS A 221 1.25 -1.76 8.46
C CYS A 221 -0.07 -1.22 9.04
N SER A 222 -0.98 -2.10 9.48
CA SER A 222 -2.25 -1.70 10.11
C SER A 222 -1.97 -0.81 11.32
N ILE A 223 -2.55 0.39 11.39
CA ILE A 223 -2.32 1.32 12.51
C ILE A 223 -3.40 1.21 13.61
N LEU A 224 -4.55 0.66 13.25
CA LEU A 224 -5.66 0.40 14.16
C LEU A 224 -5.64 -1.06 14.63
N ASP A 225 -6.23 -1.32 15.79
CA ASP A 225 -6.63 -2.67 16.21
C ASP A 225 -8.01 -3.08 15.65
N GLU A 226 -8.46 -4.30 15.95
CA GLU A 226 -9.79 -4.81 15.54
C GLU A 226 -10.96 -4.03 16.18
N GLY A 227 -10.68 -3.24 17.23
CA GLY A 227 -11.61 -2.30 17.83
C GLY A 227 -11.66 -0.95 17.10
N TYR A 228 -10.89 -0.78 16.02
CA TYR A 228 -10.67 0.48 15.31
C TYR A 228 -10.05 1.58 16.19
N GLU A 229 -9.32 1.20 17.24
CA GLU A 229 -8.56 2.13 18.07
C GLU A 229 -7.13 2.26 17.55
N TRP A 230 -6.57 3.47 17.60
CA TRP A 230 -5.18 3.71 17.20
C TRP A 230 -4.23 3.08 18.21
N ARG A 231 -3.48 2.06 17.77
CA ARG A 231 -2.58 1.28 18.63
C ARG A 231 -1.15 1.19 18.14
N PHE A 232 -0.92 1.32 16.83
CA PHE A 232 0.38 1.03 16.25
C PHE A 232 0.96 2.25 15.54
N ASP A 233 2.27 2.32 15.54
CA ASP A 233 3.04 3.37 14.88
C ASP A 233 3.29 3.03 13.40
N PRO A 234 3.53 4.03 12.53
CA PRO A 234 4.00 3.80 11.17
C PRO A 234 5.27 2.95 11.12
N VAL A 235 5.32 2.01 10.17
CA VAL A 235 6.50 1.18 9.94
C VAL A 235 7.48 1.94 9.05
N THR A 236 8.73 2.09 9.46
CA THR A 236 9.77 2.72 8.62
C THR A 236 10.92 1.75 8.40
N THR A 237 11.28 1.52 7.14
CA THR A 237 12.38 0.63 6.76
C THR A 237 13.13 1.19 5.55
N ALA A 238 14.34 0.70 5.34
CA ALA A 238 15.18 1.11 4.24
C ALA A 238 15.37 -0.04 3.24
N ILE A 239 15.05 0.22 1.97
CA ILE A 239 15.11 -0.77 0.90
C ILE A 239 16.31 -0.49 0.03
N ARG A 240 17.23 -1.45 -0.02
CA ARG A 240 18.40 -1.40 -0.88
C ARG A 240 18.00 -1.54 -2.34
N ILE A 241 18.53 -0.67 -3.18
CA ILE A 241 18.35 -0.69 -4.63
C ILE A 241 19.62 -1.23 -5.25
N ASP A 242 19.47 -2.26 -6.06
CA ASP A 242 20.58 -2.79 -6.85
C ASP A 242 20.84 -1.83 -8.01
N ASP A 243 22.11 -1.57 -8.31
CA ASP A 243 22.50 -0.69 -9.42
C ASP A 243 22.07 -1.33 -10.75
N ARG A 244 20.84 -1.05 -11.18
CA ARG A 244 20.35 -1.37 -12.50
C ARG A 244 20.90 -0.31 -13.46
N GLN A 245 22.15 -0.49 -13.93
CA GLN A 245 22.56 0.18 -15.15
C GLN A 245 21.54 -0.15 -16.25
N GLU A 246 21.29 0.77 -17.18
CA GLU A 246 20.40 0.56 -18.34
C GLU A 246 20.82 -0.72 -19.09
N GLN A 247 20.28 -1.86 -18.70
CA GLN A 247 20.41 -3.11 -19.44
C GLN A 247 19.33 -3.13 -20.52
N SER A 248 19.73 -3.70 -21.66
CA SER A 248 19.16 -3.61 -23.01
C SER A 248 17.64 -3.66 -23.13
N LEU A 249 17.16 -3.05 -24.22
CA LEU A 249 15.80 -2.87 -24.76
C LEU A 249 14.81 -4.06 -24.68
N GLU A 250 15.21 -5.24 -24.23
CA GLU A 250 14.34 -6.41 -24.05
C GLU A 250 13.50 -6.35 -22.76
N ASP A 251 13.96 -5.60 -21.73
CA ASP A 251 13.22 -5.40 -20.46
C ASP A 251 12.10 -4.33 -20.56
N ASP A 252 12.00 -3.62 -21.70
CA ASP A 252 11.17 -2.42 -21.91
C ASP A 252 9.66 -2.72 -22.00
N GLN A 253 9.27 -3.97 -22.33
CA GLN A 253 7.87 -4.39 -22.25
C GLN A 253 7.34 -4.30 -20.83
N SER A 254 8.17 -4.61 -19.82
CA SER A 254 7.77 -4.50 -18.42
C SER A 254 7.73 -3.05 -17.94
N GLU A 255 8.63 -2.17 -18.41
CA GLU A 255 8.63 -0.74 -18.06
C GLU A 255 7.33 -0.04 -18.50
N SER A 256 6.74 -0.45 -19.62
CA SER A 256 5.45 0.10 -20.08
C SER A 256 4.31 -0.06 -19.07
N MET A 257 4.41 -1.02 -18.14
CA MET A 257 3.44 -1.26 -17.07
C MET A 257 3.64 -0.34 -15.86
N PHE A 258 4.74 0.42 -15.80
CA PHE A 258 5.09 1.29 -14.68
C PHE A 258 4.93 2.76 -15.05
N LYS A 259 4.29 3.50 -14.14
CA LYS A 259 4.35 4.96 -14.18
C LYS A 259 5.65 5.45 -13.54
N ALA A 260 6.43 6.24 -14.26
CA ALA A 260 7.60 6.90 -13.68
C ALA A 260 7.17 7.99 -12.68
N VAL A 261 7.79 7.97 -11.50
CA VAL A 261 7.61 8.95 -10.43
C VAL A 261 9.00 9.44 -10.03
N ARG A 262 9.22 10.74 -10.10
CA ARG A 262 10.49 11.34 -9.64
C ARG A 262 10.32 11.79 -8.21
N LEU A 263 11.29 11.47 -7.36
CA LEU A 263 11.33 12.04 -6.02
C LEU A 263 11.36 13.56 -6.13
N ALA A 264 10.52 14.23 -5.37
CA ALA A 264 10.43 15.69 -5.41
C ALA A 264 11.73 16.39 -4.93
N ARG A 265 12.66 15.67 -4.26
CA ARG A 265 13.84 16.16 -3.53
C ARG A 265 13.51 17.40 -2.69
N LEU A 266 13.47 17.22 -1.37
CA LEU A 266 13.52 18.35 -0.44
C LEU A 266 14.81 19.15 -0.69
N SER A 267 14.66 20.27 -1.39
CA SER A 267 15.65 21.34 -1.42
C SER A 267 15.62 22.06 -0.08
N SER A 268 16.41 21.62 0.88
CA SER A 268 16.81 22.44 2.02
C SER A 268 18.13 22.00 2.65
N LYS A 269 19.19 21.87 1.82
CA LYS A 269 20.45 22.42 2.29
C LYS A 269 20.37 23.92 2.08
N LEU A 270 19.78 24.62 3.05
CA LEU A 270 20.18 25.99 3.34
C LEU A 270 21.70 25.95 3.42
N THR A 271 22.32 26.56 2.44
CA THR A 271 23.74 26.86 2.50
C THR A 271 23.91 27.78 3.69
N ASP A 272 24.69 27.31 4.67
CA ASP A 272 25.38 28.20 5.59
C ASP A 272 26.07 29.29 4.75
N ASN A 273 25.54 30.51 4.83
CA ASN A 273 26.21 31.72 4.38
C ASN A 273 25.47 32.95 4.94
N LYS A 274 25.67 33.22 6.24
CA LYS A 274 26.29 34.45 6.76
C LYS A 274 26.26 34.49 8.28
#